data_AF-A0A127EIX5-F1
#
_entry.id   AF-A0A127EIX5-F1
#
_cell.length_a   1.000
_cell.length_b   1.000
_cell.length_c   1.000
_cell.angle_alpha   90.00
_cell.angle_beta   90.00
_cell.angle_gamma   90.00
#
_symmetry.space_group_name_H-M   'P 1'
#
loop_
_entity.id
_entity.type
_entity.pdbx_description
1 polymer ?
#
loop_
_entity_poly.entity_id
_entity_poly.type
_entity_poly.pdbx_seq_one_letter_code
_entity_poly.pdbx_strand_id
1 'polypeptide(L)' 'MKRFLWFNLEKIKTDPDYFLINFLFLILVQCVFYFPTGRSRSVNISSGILTSIFFIYILLCKKNFSYKDVWNCFWNW' A
#
# COMPACT_ATOMS: atom_id res chain seq x y z
N MET A 1 18.60 17.74 -3.74
CA MET A 1 17.56 17.08 -2.90
C MET A 1 16.89 16.00 -3.74
N LYS A 2 16.96 14.72 -3.33
CA LYS A 2 16.16 13.67 -3.98
C LYS A 2 14.68 14.06 -3.86
N ARG A 3 13.92 13.99 -4.97
CA ARG A 3 12.48 14.30 -4.97
C ARG A 3 11.80 13.43 -3.90
N PHE A 4 10.91 13.99 -3.08
CA PHE A 4 10.25 13.31 -1.96
C PHE A 4 9.69 11.93 -2.35
N LEU A 5 9.06 11.83 -3.52
CA LEU A 5 8.55 10.58 -4.10
C LEU A 5 9.65 9.53 -4.33
N TRP A 6 10.80 9.93 -4.86
CA TRP A 6 11.91 9.03 -5.12
C TRP A 6 12.53 8.49 -3.84
N PHE A 7 12.66 9.33 -2.80
CA PHE A 7 13.15 8.90 -1.50
C PHE A 7 12.24 7.83 -0.88
N ASN A 8 10.91 8.05 -0.90
CA ASN A 8 9.97 7.06 -0.37
C ASN A 8 9.96 5.76 -1.18
N LEU A 9 10.07 5.83 -2.51
CA LEU A 9 10.15 4.64 -3.36
C LEU A 9 11.43 3.83 -3.14
N GLU A 10 12.56 4.50 -2.92
CA GLU A 10 13.82 3.84 -2.60
C GLU A 10 13.73 3.16 -1.22
N LYS A 11 13.12 3.84 -0.25
CA LYS A 11 12.90 3.30 1.10
C LYS A 11 11.95 2.10 1.12
N ILE A 12 10.89 2.11 0.31
CA ILE A 12 9.96 0.97 0.14
C ILE A 12 10.68 -0.29 -0.38
N LYS A 13 11.75 -0.11 -1.18
CA LYS A 13 12.52 -1.23 -1.73
C LYS A 13 13.51 -1.82 -0.73
N THR A 14 14.04 -1.00 0.17
CA THR A 14 15.16 -1.38 1.05
C THR A 14 14.71 -1.70 2.48
N ASP A 15 13.64 -1.07 2.97
CA ASP A 15 13.18 -1.17 4.36
C ASP A 15 11.88 -2.00 4.43
N PRO A 16 11.93 -3.21 5.01
CA PRO A 16 10.79 -4.11 5.03
C PRO A 16 9.65 -3.64 5.93
N ASP A 17 9.96 -2.98 7.04
CA ASP A 17 8.96 -2.47 7.99
C ASP A 17 8.27 -1.23 7.41
N TYR A 18 9.04 -0.35 6.76
CA TYR A 18 8.50 0.79 6.04
C TYR A 18 7.58 0.36 4.88
N PHE A 19 7.97 -0.68 4.13
CA PHE A 19 7.11 -1.29 3.12
C PHE A 19 5.80 -1.79 3.76
N LEU A 20 5.88 -2.52 4.86
CA LEU A 20 4.73 -3.17 5.49
C LEU A 20 3.70 -2.16 6.02
N ILE A 21 4.18 -1.10 6.69
CA ILE A 21 3.31 -0.02 7.18
C ILE A 21 2.59 0.67 6.01
N ASN A 22 3.32 1.01 4.94
CA ASN A 22 2.72 1.61 3.74
C ASN A 22 1.75 0.66 3.04
N PHE A 23 2.07 -0.63 3.01
CA PHE A 23 1.24 -1.67 2.42
C PHE A 23 -0.09 -1.81 3.18
N LEU A 24 -0.06 -1.91 4.50
CA LEU A 24 -1.26 -1.97 5.35
C LEU A 24 -2.10 -0.70 5.24
N PHE A 25 -1.47 0.46 5.22
CA PHE A 25 -2.15 1.73 5.03
C PHE A 25 -2.91 1.76 3.70
N LEU A 26 -2.29 1.28 2.61
CA LEU A 26 -2.95 1.21 1.31
C LEU A 26 -4.13 0.23 1.29
N ILE A 27 -4.04 -0.91 1.99
CA ILE A 27 -5.17 -1.84 2.15
C ILE A 27 -6.35 -1.12 2.83
N LEU A 28 -6.10 -0.39 3.91
CA LEU A 28 -7.14 0.37 4.62
C LEU A 28 -7.79 1.41 3.70
N VAL A 29 -6.99 2.16 2.95
CA VAL A 29 -7.49 3.14 1.97
C VAL A 29 -8.33 2.46 0.89
N GLN A 30 -7.90 1.29 0.41
CA GLN A 30 -8.63 0.51 -0.59
C GLN A 30 -9.97 0.01 -0.03
N CYS A 31 -10.02 -0.44 1.23
CA CYS A 31 -11.27 -0.82 1.90
C CYS A 31 -12.30 0.32 1.95
N VAL A 32 -11.88 1.57 2.11
CA VAL A 32 -12.79 2.74 2.09
C VAL A 32 -13.48 2.90 0.73
N PHE A 33 -12.77 2.59 -0.36
CA PHE A 33 -13.35 2.64 -1.71
C PHE A 33 -14.28 1.45 -1.99
N TYR A 34 -13.99 0.26 -1.46
CA TYR A 34 -14.86 -0.91 -1.67
C TYR A 34 -16.06 -0.96 -0.73
N PHE A 35 -15.94 -0.41 0.48
CA PHE A 35 -16.98 -0.38 1.52
C PHE A 35 -17.26 1.06 1.97
N PRO A 36 -17.99 1.85 1.17
CA PRO A 36 -18.32 3.22 1.54
C PRO A 36 -19.19 3.25 2.80
N THR A 37 -18.62 3.65 3.93
CA THR A 37 -19.37 3.89 5.17
C THR A 37 -20.01 5.28 5.11
N GLY A 38 -21.26 5.40 4.64
CA GLY A 38 -22.02 6.66 4.68
C GLY A 38 -23.10 6.81 3.60
N ARG A 39 -23.85 7.93 3.64
CA ARG A 39 -24.89 8.31 2.63
C ARG A 39 -24.34 8.63 1.24
N SER A 40 -23.02 8.80 1.11
CA SER A 40 -22.37 9.03 -0.18
C SER A 40 -22.30 7.72 -0.97
N ARG A 41 -23.38 7.41 -1.70
CA ARG A 41 -23.47 6.23 -2.59
C ARG A 41 -22.57 6.33 -3.81
N SER A 42 -21.98 7.49 -4.09
CA SER A 42 -21.04 7.65 -5.20
C SER A 42 -19.64 7.23 -4.76
N VAL A 43 -19.38 5.92 -4.76
CA VAL A 43 -18.00 5.43 -4.79
C VAL A 43 -17.38 5.95 -6.07
N ASN A 44 -16.34 6.77 -5.95
CA ASN A 44 -15.65 7.26 -7.12
C ASN A 44 -14.80 6.12 -7.70
N ILE A 45 -15.40 5.33 -8.60
CA ILE A 45 -14.77 4.13 -9.20
C ILE A 45 -13.39 4.48 -9.79
N SER A 46 -13.25 5.69 -10.34
CA SER A 46 -11.98 6.21 -10.85
C SER A 46 -10.87 6.28 -9.79
N SER A 47 -11.19 6.71 -8.56
CA SER A 47 -10.20 6.78 -7.48
C SER A 47 -9.85 5.38 -6.98
N GLY A 48 -10.83 4.47 -6.89
CA GLY A 48 -10.56 3.06 -6.55
C GLY A 48 -9.64 2.36 -7.54
N ILE A 49 -9.83 2.59 -8.85
CA ILE A 49 -8.94 2.09 -9.91
C ILE A 49 -7.53 2.68 -9.76
N LEU A 50 -7.42 3.99 -9.57
CA LEU A 50 -6.13 4.67 -9.41
C LEU A 50 -5.36 4.13 -8.19
N THR A 51 -6.05 3.95 -7.06
CA THR A 51 -5.47 3.36 -5.84
C THR A 51 -5.04 1.92 -6.06
N SER A 52 -5.82 1.13 -6.82
CA SER A 52 -5.47 -0.27 -7.13
C SER A 52 -4.23 -0.37 -8.01
N ILE A 53 -4.09 0.49 -9.02
CA ILE A 53 -2.88 0.57 -9.87
C ILE A 53 -1.66 0.95 -9.01
N PHE A 54 -1.81 1.94 -8.14
CA PHE A 54 -0.76 2.36 -7.22
C PHE A 54 -0.37 1.24 -6.24
N PHE A 55 -1.36 0.51 -5.73
CA PHE A 55 -1.15 -0.64 -4.85
C PHE A 55 -0.32 -1.75 -5.53
N ILE A 56 -0.69 -2.13 -6.75
CA ILE A 56 0.07 -3.11 -7.54
C ILE A 56 1.50 -2.62 -7.80
N TYR A 57 1.67 -1.32 -8.10
CA TYR A 57 2.99 -0.74 -8.30
C TYR A 57 3.88 -0.82 -7.05
N ILE A 58 3.35 -0.56 -5.86
CA ILE A 58 4.10 -0.73 -4.60
C ILE A 58 4.45 -2.22 -4.39
N LEU A 59 3.51 -3.12 -4.64
CA LEU A 59 3.73 -4.57 -4.49
C LEU A 59 4.84 -5.06 -5.42
N LEU A 60 4.87 -4.59 -6.68
CA LEU A 60 5.91 -4.92 -7.65
C LEU A 60 7.26 -4.23 -7.38
N CYS A 61 7.30 -3.12 -6.63
CA CYS A 61 8.56 -2.47 -6.27
C CYS A 61 9.45 -3.38 -5.42
N LYS A 62 8.86 -4.30 -4.63
CA LYS A 62 9.59 -5.25 -3.82
C LYS A 62 9.63 -6.60 -4.54
N LYS A 63 10.66 -6.79 -5.38
CA LYS A 63 10.86 -7.98 -6.24
C LYS A 63 10.76 -9.33 -5.51
N ASN A 64 11.08 -9.38 -4.22
CA ASN A 64 11.07 -10.59 -3.39
C ASN A 64 10.01 -10.55 -2.28
N PHE A 65 8.92 -9.80 -2.47
CA PHE A 65 7.87 -9.74 -1.45
C PHE A 65 7.20 -11.09 -1.24
N SER A 66 7.34 -11.64 -0.04
CA SER A 66 6.65 -12.87 0.37
C SER A 66 5.61 -12.57 1.46
N TYR A 67 4.47 -13.25 1.40
CA TYR A 67 3.50 -13.26 2.51
C TYR A 67 4.13 -13.75 3.84
N LYS A 68 5.26 -14.48 3.77
CA LYS A 68 6.05 -14.87 4.94
C LYS A 68 6.70 -13.68 5.64
N ASP A 69 7.11 -12.65 4.90
CA ASP A 69 7.68 -11.42 5.48
C ASP A 69 6.61 -10.62 6.22
N VAL A 70 5.39 -10.60 5.68
CA VAL A 70 4.24 -9.98 6.35
C VAL A 70 3.94 -10.70 7.66
N TRP A 71 3.83 -12.03 7.59
CA TRP A 71 3.56 -12.86 8.77
C TRP A 71 4.64 -12.68 9.85
N ASN A 72 5.92 -12.74 9.48
CA ASN A 72 7.02 -12.54 10.42
C ASN A 72 6.97 -11.16 11.08
N CYS A 73 6.61 -10.10 10.36
CA CYS A 73 6.53 -8.75 10.91
C CYS A 73 5.37 -8.56 11.90
N PHE A 74 4.26 -9.30 11.71
CA PHE A 74 3.11 -9.27 12.63
C PHE A 74 3.28 -10.14 13.88
N TRP A 75 4.04 -11.23 13.78
CA TRP A 75 4.11 -12.26 14.82
C TRP A 75 5.46 -12.39 15.52
N ASN A 76 6.56 -11.89 14.93
CA ASN A 76 7.87 -11.83 15.60
C ASN A 76 8.08 -10.47 16.26
N TRP A 77 7.19 -10.10 17.18
CA TRP A 77 7.37 -8.98 18.09
C TRP A 77 7.90 -9.47 19.44
#